data_AF-A0A6N2NKK2-F1
#
_entry.id   AF-A0A6N2NKK2-F1
#
_cell.length_a   1.000
_cell.length_b   1.000
_cell.length_c   1.000
_cell.angle_alpha   90.00
_cell.angle_beta   90.00
_cell.angle_gamma   90.00
#
_symmetry.space_group_name_H-M   'P 1'
#
loop_
_entity.id
_entity.type
_entity.pdbx_description
1 polymer ?
#
loop_
_entity_poly.entity_id
_entity_poly.type
_entity_poly.pdbx_seq_one_letter_code
_entity_poly.pdbx_strand_id
1 'polypeptide(L)'
;MEASQFLRVSPETGLFFDSSYCPVPLAQQYIGISEQNFAARTDLLNEICYKKVIKQSYLFIPGRIQQKQLGNWLNLHRRNEDLELFRNDEHPQFALIKLFRNDEHPQFALIKKEVMKSRNKDLVELFESGAGVHHAGMLRADRGTCLHSNFGMG
;
A
#
# COMPACT_ATOMS: atom_id res chain seq x y z
N MET A 1 -28.52 -11.60 18.79
CA MET A 1 -29.36 -12.23 19.84
C MET A 1 -29.22 -13.75 19.84
N GLU A 2 -29.10 -14.41 18.68
CA GLU A 2 -28.91 -15.87 18.60
C GLU A 2 -27.59 -16.35 19.23
N ALA A 3 -26.47 -15.67 18.96
CA ALA A 3 -25.17 -16.02 19.54
C ALA A 3 -25.13 -15.89 21.09
N SER A 4 -25.75 -14.84 21.64
CA SER A 4 -25.82 -14.63 23.09
C SER A 4 -26.71 -15.67 23.79
N GLN A 5 -27.81 -16.06 23.15
CA GLN A 5 -28.69 -17.12 23.66
C GLN A 5 -28.00 -18.48 23.63
N PHE A 6 -27.27 -18.80 22.55
CA PHE A 6 -26.47 -20.03 22.45
C PHE A 6 -25.44 -20.16 23.57
N LEU A 7 -24.72 -19.07 23.87
CA LEU A 7 -23.72 -19.03 24.95
C LEU A 7 -24.33 -18.83 26.36
N ARG A 8 -25.66 -18.76 26.48
CA ARG A 8 -26.39 -18.49 27.74
C ARG A 8 -25.97 -17.18 28.43
N VAL A 9 -25.63 -16.16 27.65
CA VAL A 9 -25.25 -14.83 28.13
C VAL A 9 -26.47 -13.92 28.18
N SER A 10 -26.62 -13.17 29.27
CA SER A 10 -27.70 -12.18 29.42
C SER A 10 -27.57 -11.07 28.36
N PRO A 11 -28.59 -10.84 27.53
CA PRO A 11 -28.58 -9.76 26.52
C PRO A 11 -28.47 -8.36 27.11
N GLU A 12 -28.82 -8.18 28.39
CA GLU A 12 -28.90 -6.87 29.06
C GLU A 12 -27.61 -6.49 29.79
N THR A 13 -26.74 -7.47 30.07
CA THR A 13 -25.54 -7.24 30.92
C THR A 13 -24.25 -7.82 30.35
N GLY A 14 -24.31 -8.71 29.35
CA GLY A 14 -23.17 -9.56 29.00
C GLY A 14 -22.54 -9.36 27.61
N LEU A 15 -23.13 -8.57 26.71
CA LEU A 15 -22.58 -8.42 25.35
C LEU A 15 -22.88 -7.04 24.74
N PHE A 16 -21.95 -6.10 24.90
CA PHE A 16 -22.10 -4.74 24.34
C PHE A 16 -20.79 -4.22 23.76
N PHE A 17 -20.69 -4.27 22.44
CA PHE A 17 -19.69 -3.51 21.68
C PHE A 17 -20.32 -3.15 20.33
N ASP A 18 -20.45 -1.86 20.04
CA ASP A 18 -20.73 -1.37 18.70
C ASP A 18 -19.46 -0.76 18.07
N SER A 19 -19.58 -0.16 16.89
CA SER A 19 -18.44 0.43 16.19
C SER A 19 -17.75 1.57 16.94
N SER A 20 -18.41 2.17 17.94
CA SER A 20 -17.83 3.27 18.74
C SER A 20 -16.76 2.80 19.72
N TYR A 21 -16.70 1.51 20.04
CA TYR A 21 -15.71 0.92 20.95
C TYR A 21 -14.36 0.65 20.27
N CYS A 22 -14.24 0.88 18.96
CA CYS A 22 -12.97 0.78 18.25
C CYS A 22 -11.99 1.88 18.75
N PRO A 23 -10.83 1.52 19.35
CA PRO A 23 -9.90 2.49 19.93
C PRO A 23 -9.38 3.52 18.92
N VAL A 24 -9.33 3.14 17.65
CA VAL A 24 -9.08 4.03 16.52
C VAL A 24 -10.31 4.01 15.62
N PRO A 25 -11.05 5.13 15.48
CA PRO A 25 -12.23 5.19 14.63
C PRO A 25 -11.89 4.85 13.18
N LEU A 26 -12.64 3.91 12.60
CA LEU A 26 -12.44 3.47 11.21
C LEU A 26 -13.42 4.19 10.27
N ALA A 27 -12.91 5.07 9.41
CA ALA A 27 -13.68 5.59 8.30
C ALA A 27 -13.75 4.55 7.16
N GLN A 28 -14.96 4.23 6.70
CA GLN A 28 -15.17 3.26 5.62
C GLN A 28 -15.56 3.95 4.32
N GLN A 29 -15.02 3.46 3.20
CA GLN A 29 -15.40 3.91 1.86
C GLN A 29 -15.61 2.69 0.96
N TYR A 30 -16.81 2.60 0.36
CA TYR A 30 -17.16 1.56 -0.60
C TYR A 30 -17.15 2.17 -2.01
N ILE A 31 -16.49 1.52 -2.96
CA ILE A 31 -16.41 1.96 -4.36
C ILE A 31 -17.01 0.87 -5.23
N GLY A 32 -18.26 1.06 -5.63
CA GLY A 32 -18.94 0.17 -6.57
C GLY A 32 -18.46 0.42 -7.99
N ILE A 33 -18.11 -0.64 -8.72
CA ILE A 33 -17.74 -0.58 -10.13
C ILE A 33 -18.79 -1.33 -10.94
N SER A 34 -19.48 -0.60 -11.81
CA SER A 34 -20.56 -1.13 -12.64
C SER A 34 -20.11 -1.65 -14.01
N GLU A 35 -18.81 -1.57 -14.32
CA GLU A 35 -18.23 -2.04 -15.58
C GLU A 35 -18.38 -3.56 -15.71
N GLN A 36 -18.92 -3.99 -16.86
CA GLN A 36 -19.23 -5.39 -17.14
C GLN A 36 -18.07 -6.09 -17.84
N ASN A 37 -17.33 -5.36 -18.67
CA ASN A 37 -16.16 -5.89 -19.35
C ASN A 37 -15.04 -6.16 -18.33
N PHE A 38 -14.54 -7.39 -18.29
CA PHE A 38 -13.55 -7.82 -17.30
C PHE A 38 -12.24 -7.02 -17.38
N ALA A 39 -11.73 -6.77 -18.59
CA ALA A 39 -10.47 -6.06 -18.80
C ALA A 39 -10.62 -4.58 -18.38
N ALA A 40 -11.66 -3.92 -18.89
CA ALA A 40 -11.94 -2.52 -18.55
C ALA A 40 -12.23 -2.33 -17.04
N ARG A 41 -12.91 -3.30 -16.41
CA ARG A 41 -13.12 -3.30 -14.95
C ARG A 41 -11.81 -3.41 -14.19
N THR A 42 -10.89 -4.24 -14.65
CA THR A 42 -9.56 -4.40 -14.02
C THR A 42 -8.74 -3.12 -14.15
N ASP A 43 -8.75 -2.50 -15.33
CA ASP A 43 -8.07 -1.22 -15.55
C ASP A 43 -8.64 -0.12 -14.64
N LEU A 44 -9.97 -0.04 -14.54
CA LEU A 44 -10.65 0.92 -13.67
C LEU A 44 -10.37 0.66 -12.18
N LEU A 45 -10.32 -0.60 -11.76
CA LEU A 45 -9.93 -1.00 -10.40
C LEU A 45 -8.51 -0.51 -10.07
N ASN A 46 -7.56 -0.74 -10.97
CA ASN A 46 -6.17 -0.33 -10.82
C ASN A 46 -6.06 1.21 -10.74
N GLU A 47 -6.79 1.92 -11.59
CA GLU A 47 -6.86 3.39 -11.57
C GLU A 47 -7.35 3.92 -10.23
N ILE A 48 -8.48 3.40 -9.75
CA ILE A 48 -9.09 3.82 -8.49
C ILE A 48 -8.16 3.52 -7.32
N CYS A 49 -7.59 2.31 -7.27
CA CYS A 49 -6.64 1.90 -6.24
C CYS A 49 -5.47 2.87 -6.15
N TYR A 50 -4.85 3.18 -7.29
CA TYR A 50 -3.73 4.11 -7.36
C TYR A 50 -4.10 5.51 -6.85
N LYS A 51 -5.23 6.06 -7.31
CA LYS A 51 -5.72 7.38 -6.86
C LYS A 51 -5.91 7.43 -5.34
N LYS A 52 -6.33 6.32 -4.72
CA LYS A 52 -6.50 6.23 -3.26
C LYS A 52 -5.17 6.14 -2.52
N VAL A 53 -4.25 5.30 -2.99
CA VAL A 53 -2.90 5.14 -2.40
C VAL A 53 -2.17 6.48 -2.40
N ILE A 54 -2.18 7.20 -3.52
CA ILE A 54 -1.52 8.49 -3.64
C ILE A 54 -2.18 9.53 -2.72
N LYS A 55 -3.51 9.61 -2.70
CA LYS A 55 -4.24 10.52 -1.79
C LYS A 55 -3.89 10.25 -0.33
N GLN A 56 -3.80 8.98 0.06
CA GLN A 56 -3.45 8.60 1.42
C GLN A 56 -2.00 8.99 1.73
N SER A 57 -1.06 8.71 0.82
CA SER A 57 0.36 9.06 1.00
C SER A 57 0.56 10.57 1.23
N TYR A 58 -0.17 11.42 0.50
CA TYR A 58 -0.17 12.88 0.71
C TYR A 58 -0.76 13.33 2.05
N LEU A 59 -1.70 12.56 2.62
CA LEU A 59 -2.31 12.90 3.91
C LEU A 59 -1.37 12.56 5.08
N PHE A 60 -0.56 11.51 4.93
CA PHE A 60 0.40 11.07 5.95
C PHE A 60 1.74 11.81 5.89
N ILE A 61 2.07 12.44 4.77
CA ILE A 61 3.31 13.24 4.59
C ILE A 61 2.92 14.71 4.35
N PRO A 62 2.76 15.55 5.40
CA PRO A 62 2.48 16.96 5.22
C PRO A 62 3.67 17.65 4.54
N GLY A 63 3.47 18.20 3.34
CA GLY A 63 4.35 19.26 2.82
C GLY A 63 5.03 19.07 1.46
N ARG A 64 4.75 18.05 0.67
CA ARG A 64 5.35 17.95 -0.69
C ARG A 64 4.38 17.44 -1.75
N ILE A 65 4.12 18.31 -2.73
CA ILE A 65 3.66 18.06 -4.11
C ILE A 65 2.13 18.08 -4.37
N GLN A 66 1.75 18.81 -5.43
CA GLN A 66 0.38 19.13 -5.82
C GLN A 66 -0.32 17.95 -6.53
N GLN A 67 -1.64 17.85 -6.34
CA GLN A 67 -2.60 16.88 -6.93
C GLN A 67 -2.54 16.69 -8.46
N LYS A 68 -1.84 17.55 -9.22
CA LYS A 68 -1.90 17.64 -10.69
C LYS A 68 -1.14 16.54 -11.46
N GLN A 69 -0.32 15.71 -10.79
CA GLN A 69 0.55 14.72 -11.43
C GLN A 69 -0.05 13.29 -11.53
N LEU A 70 -1.31 13.10 -11.10
CA LEU A 70 -1.91 11.79 -10.86
C LEU A 70 -2.28 10.98 -12.13
N GLY A 71 -2.48 11.66 -13.26
CA GLY A 71 -3.01 11.01 -14.48
C GLY A 71 -1.97 10.21 -15.29
N ASN A 72 -0.68 10.53 -15.19
CA ASN A 72 0.31 10.05 -16.16
C ASN A 72 0.99 8.73 -15.76
N TRP A 73 1.00 8.36 -14.47
CA TRP A 73 1.67 7.14 -13.99
C TRP A 73 0.90 5.85 -14.30
N LEU A 74 -0.43 5.94 -14.44
CA LEU A 74 -1.30 4.80 -14.77
C LEU A 74 -0.99 4.21 -16.16
N ASN A 75 -0.56 5.07 -17.10
CA ASN A 75 -0.14 4.64 -18.43
C ASN A 75 1.26 4.02 -18.46
N LEU A 76 2.06 4.26 -17.41
CA LEU A 76 3.47 3.89 -17.32
C LEU A 76 3.66 2.47 -16.78
N HIS A 77 2.93 2.12 -15.71
CA HIS A 77 2.93 0.75 -15.18
C HIS A 77 2.26 -0.26 -16.13
N ARG A 78 1.41 0.20 -17.04
CA ARG A 78 0.77 -0.64 -18.07
C ARG A 78 1.78 -1.21 -19.10
N ARG A 79 2.99 -0.65 -19.22
CA ARG A 79 3.91 -1.01 -20.32
C ARG A 79 5.23 -1.67 -19.92
N ASN A 80 5.63 -1.74 -18.64
CA ASN A 80 7.02 -2.09 -18.28
C ASN A 80 8.09 -1.26 -19.04
N GLU A 81 7.68 -0.19 -19.73
CA GLU A 81 8.51 0.74 -20.47
C GLU A 81 8.59 1.99 -19.61
N ASP A 82 9.58 2.02 -18.74
CA ASP A 82 10.61 3.05 -18.75
C ASP A 82 11.34 3.07 -17.40
N LEU A 83 12.26 2.12 -17.24
CA LEU A 83 13.31 2.17 -16.20
C LEU A 83 14.12 3.48 -16.25
N GLU A 84 14.11 4.21 -17.38
CA GLU A 84 14.74 5.53 -17.52
C GLU A 84 14.03 6.62 -16.70
N LEU A 85 12.71 6.52 -16.50
CA LEU A 85 11.98 7.48 -15.67
C LEU A 85 12.28 7.31 -14.18
N PHE A 86 12.74 6.13 -13.76
CA PHE A 86 13.24 5.85 -12.41
C PHE A 86 14.68 6.34 -12.19
N ARG A 87 15.38 6.77 -13.25
CA ARG A 87 16.78 7.22 -13.22
C ARG A 87 16.95 8.73 -13.46
N ASN A 88 15.94 9.40 -14.01
CA ASN A 88 15.98 10.83 -14.31
C ASN A 88 15.26 11.66 -13.25
N ASP A 89 16.06 12.24 -12.33
CA ASP A 89 15.61 13.10 -11.23
C ASP A 89 14.81 14.34 -11.66
N GLU A 90 14.96 14.76 -12.92
CA GLU A 90 14.31 15.93 -13.50
C GLU A 90 12.91 15.63 -14.06
N HIS A 91 12.49 14.36 -14.11
CA HIS A 91 11.20 14.02 -14.67
C HIS A 91 10.05 14.47 -13.74
N PRO A 92 9.00 15.13 -14.26
CA PRO A 92 7.89 15.65 -13.44
C PRO A 92 7.15 14.56 -12.62
N GLN A 93 7.28 13.29 -13.01
CA GLN A 93 6.70 12.15 -12.28
C GLN A 93 7.68 11.51 -11.27
N PHE A 94 8.98 11.84 -11.32
CA PHE A 94 9.99 11.38 -10.34
C PHE A 94 9.66 11.87 -8.92
N ALA A 95 9.04 13.05 -8.83
CA ALA A 95 8.56 13.63 -7.57
C ALA A 95 7.55 12.72 -6.84
N LEU A 96 6.77 11.91 -7.56
CA LEU A 96 5.83 10.93 -6.96
C LEU A 96 6.55 9.70 -6.41
N ILE A 97 7.61 9.24 -7.09
CA ILE A 97 8.41 8.08 -6.64
C ILE A 97 9.14 8.42 -5.33
N LYS A 98 9.62 9.66 -5.18
CA LYS A 98 10.20 10.15 -3.92
C LYS A 98 9.22 10.11 -2.75
N LEU A 99 7.90 10.09 -2.98
CA LEU A 99 6.92 9.97 -1.88
C LEU A 99 6.91 8.60 -1.22
N PHE A 100 7.32 7.56 -1.95
CA PHE A 100 7.31 6.18 -1.47
C PHE A 100 8.70 5.69 -1.04
N ARG A 101 9.77 6.39 -1.45
CA ARG A 101 11.12 6.04 -1.02
C ARG A 101 11.34 6.46 0.42
N ASN A 102 12.02 5.59 1.15
CA ASN A 102 12.42 5.82 2.53
C ASN A 102 13.94 5.81 2.70
N ASP A 103 14.64 6.33 1.69
CA ASP A 103 16.10 6.41 1.62
C ASP A 103 16.71 7.36 2.67
N GLU A 104 15.90 8.28 3.22
CA GLU A 104 16.29 9.17 4.32
C GLU A 104 16.29 8.46 5.71
N HIS A 105 15.68 7.28 5.85
CA HIS A 105 15.58 6.63 7.16
C HIS A 105 16.95 6.11 7.65
N PRO A 106 17.31 6.30 8.93
CA PRO A 106 18.63 5.91 9.47
C PRO A 106 19.01 4.44 9.26
N GLN A 107 18.02 3.55 9.22
CA GLN A 107 18.19 2.11 9.03
C GLN A 107 18.11 1.65 7.56
N PHE A 108 17.88 2.54 6.60
CA PHE A 108 17.64 2.18 5.20
C PHE A 108 18.79 1.34 4.62
N ALA A 109 20.04 1.73 4.86
CA ALA A 109 21.21 1.01 4.37
C ALA A 109 21.31 -0.43 4.92
N LEU A 110 20.97 -0.62 6.20
CA LEU A 110 20.96 -1.94 6.84
C LEU A 110 19.88 -2.82 6.22
N ILE A 111 18.70 -2.26 6.03
CA ILE A 111 17.54 -2.97 5.50
C ILE A 111 17.72 -3.30 4.02
N LYS A 112 18.24 -2.37 3.23
CA LYS A 112 18.63 -2.62 1.84
C LYS A 112 19.57 -3.81 1.75
N LYS A 113 20.58 -3.88 2.63
CA LYS A 113 21.51 -5.02 2.67
C LYS A 113 20.81 -6.35 2.96
N GLU A 114 19.79 -6.38 3.82
CA GLU A 114 19.02 -7.60 4.07
C GLU A 114 18.09 -7.96 2.89
N VAL A 115 17.43 -6.98 2.29
CA VAL A 115 16.58 -7.19 1.10
C VAL A 115 17.38 -7.75 -0.07
N MET A 116 18.57 -7.21 -0.33
CA MET A 116 19.43 -7.66 -1.44
C MET A 116 19.93 -9.11 -1.29
N LYS A 117 19.82 -9.73 -0.11
CA LYS A 117 20.13 -11.16 0.08
C LYS A 117 18.96 -12.06 -0.32
N SER A 118 17.77 -11.52 -0.50
CA SER A 118 16.59 -12.29 -0.85
C SER A 118 16.76 -12.94 -2.23
N ARG A 119 16.22 -14.16 -2.37
CA ARG A 119 16.10 -14.83 -3.68
C ARG A 119 14.83 -14.41 -4.42
N ASN A 120 13.91 -13.71 -3.74
CA ASN A 120 12.70 -13.20 -4.35
C ASN A 120 13.03 -11.91 -5.12
N LYS A 121 13.03 -12.02 -6.46
CA LYS A 121 13.31 -10.89 -7.36
C LYS A 121 12.29 -9.77 -7.22
N ASP A 122 11.01 -10.13 -7.03
CA ASP A 122 9.93 -9.15 -6.89
C ASP A 122 10.12 -8.32 -5.62
N LEU A 123 10.57 -8.93 -4.51
CA LEU A 123 10.88 -8.21 -3.28
C LEU A 123 12.02 -7.20 -3.47
N VAL A 124 13.09 -7.61 -4.17
CA VAL A 124 14.25 -6.76 -4.42
C VAL A 124 13.87 -5.58 -5.32
N GLU A 125 13.15 -5.84 -6.42
CA GLU A 125 12.72 -4.81 -7.36
C GLU A 125 11.75 -3.82 -6.73
N LEU A 126 10.73 -4.31 -6.02
CA LEU A 126 9.73 -3.45 -5.40
C LEU A 126 10.35 -2.57 -4.29
N PHE A 127 11.33 -3.08 -3.54
CA PHE A 127 12.00 -2.30 -2.51
C PHE A 127 12.67 -1.03 -3.06
N GLU A 128 13.28 -1.08 -4.25
CA GLU A 128 13.91 0.10 -4.88
C GLU A 128 12.89 1.17 -5.31
N SER A 129 11.64 0.74 -5.53
CA SER A 129 10.50 1.64 -5.82
C SER A 129 9.79 2.15 -4.56
N GLY A 130 10.18 1.70 -3.36
CA GLY A 130 9.49 2.03 -2.11
C GLY A 130 8.24 1.20 -1.84
N ALA A 131 8.04 0.09 -2.56
CA ALA A 131 6.91 -0.82 -2.41
C ALA A 131 7.35 -2.16 -1.80
N GLY A 132 6.44 -2.83 -1.08
CA GLY A 132 6.66 -4.16 -0.51
C GLY A 132 5.66 -5.19 -1.03
N VAL A 133 6.07 -6.46 -1.07
CA VAL A 133 5.21 -7.59 -1.40
C VAL A 133 5.18 -8.59 -0.25
N HIS A 134 3.99 -9.07 0.10
CA HIS A 134 3.82 -10.05 1.16
C HIS A 134 2.72 -11.05 0.80
N HIS A 135 3.08 -12.32 0.59
CA HIS A 135 2.13 -13.42 0.38
C HIS A 135 2.63 -14.72 1.03
N ALA A 136 1.70 -15.67 1.22
CA ALA A 136 2.00 -16.95 1.87
C ALA A 136 3.09 -17.78 1.16
N GLY A 137 3.20 -17.63 -0.16
CA GLY A 137 4.21 -18.30 -0.98
C GLY A 137 5.65 -17.77 -0.84
N MET A 138 5.87 -16.65 -0.14
CA MET A 138 7.22 -16.14 0.11
C MET A 138 7.93 -16.98 1.17
N LEU A 139 9.26 -16.96 1.19
CA LEU A 139 10.02 -17.54 2.30
C LEU A 139 9.69 -16.80 3.61
N ARG A 140 9.72 -17.53 4.73
CA ARG A 140 9.46 -16.93 6.05
C ARG A 140 10.43 -15.77 6.35
N ALA A 141 11.70 -15.91 5.96
CA ALA A 141 12.71 -14.87 6.10
C ALA A 141 12.31 -13.60 5.33
N ASP A 142 11.92 -13.74 4.06
CA ASP A 142 11.52 -12.62 3.20
C ASP A 142 10.27 -11.89 3.69
N ARG A 143 9.30 -12.61 4.28
CA ARG A 143 8.10 -11.99 4.89
C ARG A 143 8.47 -11.06 6.06
N GLY A 144 9.40 -11.50 6.90
CA GLY A 144 9.92 -10.69 8.01
C GLY A 144 10.66 -9.47 7.49
N THR A 145 11.51 -9.65 6.48
CA THR A 145 12.27 -8.56 5.86
C THR A 145 11.33 -7.51 5.25
N CYS A 146 10.32 -7.90 4.47
CA CYS A 146 9.37 -6.97 3.85
C CYS A 146 8.60 -6.11 4.87
N LEU A 147 8.16 -6.72 5.98
CA LEU A 147 7.41 -6.03 7.02
C LEU A 147 8.25 -4.96 7.72
N HIS A 148 9.51 -5.29 8.03
CA HIS A 148 10.42 -4.35 8.67
C HIS A 148 10.98 -3.31 7.69
N SER A 149 11.08 -3.64 6.40
CA SER A 149 11.78 -2.82 5.41
C SER A 149 11.00 -1.63 4.90
N ASN A 150 9.69 -1.77 4.69
CA ASN A 150 8.88 -0.71 4.07
C ASN A 150 7.71 -0.27 4.95
N PHE A 151 7.19 -1.14 5.82
CA PHE A 151 6.02 -0.83 6.64
C PHE A 151 6.39 -0.44 8.09
N GLY A 152 7.59 -0.79 8.54
CA GLY A 152 8.09 -0.46 9.88
C GLY A 152 8.85 0.86 9.98
N MET A 153 9.18 1.48 8.84
CA MET A 153 10.07 2.65 8.77
C MET A 153 9.34 3.98 8.46
N GLY A 154 8.02 3.94 8.24
CA GLY A 154 7.19 5.08 7.83
C GLY A 154 6.35 4.75 6.63
#